data_AF-A0A1N7AWX7-F1
#
_entry.id   AF-A0A1N7AWX7-F1
#
_cell.length_a   1.000
_cell.length_b   1.000
_cell.length_c   1.000
_cell.angle_alpha   90.00
_cell.angle_beta   90.00
_cell.angle_gamma   90.00
#
_symmetry.space_group_name_H-M   'P 1'
#
loop_
_entity.id
_entity.type
_entity.pdbx_description
1 polymer ?
#
loop_
_entity_poly.entity_id
_entity_poly.type
_entity_poly.pdbx_seq_one_letter_code
_entity_poly.pdbx_strand_id
1 'polypeptide(L)'
;MNINEFWKIFEKANESLLTLGFTFKGKSWQLENENYKISVEAPSDKIGVRLQVRHLTVCLLHKGIVPFDEDPWNCSEIAHLTPFCISPNILSKFKKSLFKDKVWHFLEFDNPKKSKFYFKPIYYGGSEKQILDSKVLNRLENEKELLNTLKSLYGINYISESECYHELELMSEKIAEYVLYWANRMSLMESINQLEEFGGDSWITNTWKEKYKTLYNKT
;
A
#
# COMPACT_ATOMS: atom_id res chain seq x y z
N MET A 1 -7.78 -14.82 12.22
CA MET A 1 -8.07 -14.69 10.79
C MET A 1 -7.06 -15.45 9.95
N ASN A 2 -7.52 -16.22 8.97
CA ASN A 2 -6.72 -16.74 7.87
C ASN A 2 -6.72 -15.76 6.69
N ILE A 3 -5.89 -16.00 5.67
CA ILE A 3 -5.76 -15.06 4.55
C ILE A 3 -7.04 -14.89 3.71
N ASN A 4 -7.86 -15.94 3.59
CA ASN A 4 -9.10 -15.87 2.81
C ASN A 4 -10.18 -15.07 3.55
N GLU A 5 -10.22 -15.17 4.87
CA GLU A 5 -11.07 -14.34 5.73
C GLU A 5 -10.66 -12.86 5.64
N PHE A 6 -9.35 -12.58 5.63
CA PHE A 6 -8.84 -11.22 5.44
C PHE A 6 -9.35 -10.61 4.14
N TRP A 7 -9.29 -11.31 3.00
CA TRP A 7 -9.75 -10.75 1.73
C TRP A 7 -11.25 -10.48 1.69
N LYS A 8 -12.07 -11.32 2.32
CA LYS A 8 -13.51 -11.08 2.46
C LYS A 8 -13.80 -9.83 3.30
N ILE A 9 -13.03 -9.63 4.38
CA ILE A 9 -13.15 -8.44 5.22
C ILE A 9 -12.62 -7.21 4.48
N PHE A 10 -11.51 -7.32 3.76
CA PHE A 10 -10.92 -6.24 2.99
C PHE A 10 -11.84 -5.74 1.87
N GLU A 11 -12.56 -6.64 1.21
CA GLU A 11 -13.63 -6.27 0.28
C GLU A 11 -14.74 -5.52 1.04
N LYS A 12 -15.37 -6.13 2.05
CA LYS A 12 -16.52 -5.53 2.73
C LYS A 12 -16.24 -4.21 3.46
N ALA A 13 -15.13 -4.11 4.18
CA ALA A 13 -14.80 -2.95 5.01
C ALA A 13 -14.47 -1.69 4.18
N ASN A 14 -14.33 -1.82 2.86
CA ASN A 14 -13.96 -0.73 1.98
C ASN A 14 -15.11 -0.21 1.09
N GLU A 15 -16.36 -0.49 1.47
CA GLU A 15 -17.55 -0.03 0.74
C GLU A 15 -17.60 1.49 0.53
N SER A 16 -17.01 2.30 1.42
CA SER A 16 -16.89 3.74 1.24
C SER A 16 -16.20 4.13 -0.08
N LEU A 17 -15.31 3.29 -0.62
CA LEU A 17 -14.65 3.52 -1.90
C LEU A 17 -15.60 3.40 -3.10
N LEU A 18 -16.69 2.61 -3.00
CA LEU A 18 -17.68 2.45 -4.07
C LEU A 18 -18.30 3.79 -4.45
N THR A 19 -18.53 4.67 -3.47
CA THR A 19 -19.14 5.99 -3.68
C THR A 19 -18.30 6.90 -4.57
N LEU A 20 -16.99 6.64 -4.68
CA LEU A 20 -16.05 7.35 -5.55
C LEU A 20 -15.83 6.66 -6.89
N GLY A 21 -16.52 5.55 -7.16
CA GLY A 21 -16.38 4.77 -8.38
C GLY A 21 -15.23 3.76 -8.36
N PHE A 22 -14.65 3.46 -7.19
CA PHE A 22 -13.74 2.31 -7.11
C PHE A 22 -14.49 1.01 -7.33
N THR A 23 -13.82 0.03 -7.94
CA THR A 23 -14.32 -1.33 -8.14
C THR A 23 -13.33 -2.32 -7.57
N PHE A 24 -13.83 -3.38 -6.93
CA PHE A 24 -12.97 -4.44 -6.41
C PHE A 24 -12.61 -5.41 -7.55
N LYS A 25 -11.31 -5.54 -7.86
CA LYS A 25 -10.78 -6.40 -8.92
C LYS A 25 -9.69 -7.32 -8.37
N GLY A 26 -10.02 -8.60 -8.19
CA GLY A 26 -9.10 -9.61 -7.67
C GLY A 26 -8.78 -9.42 -6.18
N LYS A 27 -7.79 -8.57 -5.87
CA LYS A 27 -7.27 -8.31 -4.51
C LYS A 27 -7.05 -6.83 -4.22
N SER A 28 -7.57 -5.94 -5.06
CA SER A 28 -7.43 -4.50 -4.88
C SER A 28 -8.72 -3.77 -5.22
N TRP A 29 -8.88 -2.59 -4.62
CA TRP A 29 -9.89 -1.62 -5.02
C TRP A 29 -9.27 -0.67 -6.02
N GLN A 30 -9.84 -0.58 -7.22
CA GLN A 30 -9.27 0.19 -8.32
C GLN A 30 -10.22 1.28 -8.80
N LEU A 31 -9.70 2.49 -8.96
CA LEU A 31 -10.33 3.59 -9.67
C LEU A 31 -9.48 3.93 -10.89
N GLU A 32 -10.09 3.92 -12.06
CA GLU A 32 -9.42 4.17 -13.33
C GLU A 32 -10.13 5.33 -14.05
N ASN A 33 -9.35 6.26 -14.60
CA ASN A 33 -9.85 7.29 -15.50
C ASN A 33 -8.95 7.41 -16.74
N GLU A 34 -9.15 8.45 -17.54
CA GLU A 34 -8.38 8.67 -18.76
C GLU A 34 -6.89 8.97 -18.53
N ASN A 35 -6.52 9.43 -17.33
CA ASN A 35 -5.18 9.91 -16.99
C ASN A 35 -4.39 8.94 -16.11
N TYR A 36 -5.04 8.27 -15.16
CA TYR A 36 -4.37 7.44 -14.17
C TYR A 36 -5.25 6.32 -13.62
N LYS A 37 -4.59 5.36 -12.97
CA LYS A 37 -5.15 4.28 -12.16
C LYS A 37 -4.71 4.47 -10.72
N ILE A 38 -5.67 4.49 -9.81
CA ILE A 38 -5.46 4.44 -8.36
C ILE A 38 -5.84 3.05 -7.88
N SER A 39 -5.00 2.46 -7.04
CA SER A 39 -5.27 1.14 -6.45
C SER A 39 -5.07 1.19 -4.94
N VAL A 40 -6.05 0.71 -4.19
CA VAL A 40 -5.91 0.43 -2.76
C VAL A 40 -5.62 -1.06 -2.60
N GLU A 41 -4.43 -1.35 -2.08
CA GLU A 41 -3.89 -2.71 -2.07
C GLU A 41 -3.50 -3.14 -0.67
N ALA A 42 -3.46 -4.46 -0.48
CA ALA A 42 -2.98 -5.08 0.75
C ALA A 42 -1.73 -5.96 0.50
N PRO A 43 -0.59 -5.40 0.03
CA PRO A 43 0.65 -6.16 -0.14
C PRO A 43 1.07 -6.84 1.16
N SER A 44 1.74 -7.99 1.02
CA SER A 44 2.24 -8.75 2.16
C SER A 44 3.74 -8.73 2.27
N ASP A 45 4.23 -8.49 3.48
CA ASP A 45 5.58 -8.92 3.88
C ASP A 45 5.49 -10.33 4.43
N LYS A 46 6.41 -11.20 4.02
CA LYS A 46 6.57 -12.53 4.60
C LYS A 46 7.64 -12.44 5.69
N ILE A 47 7.28 -12.88 6.90
CA ILE A 47 8.22 -13.03 8.01
C ILE A 47 8.41 -14.53 8.24
N GLY A 48 9.62 -15.01 7.99
CA GLY A 48 9.92 -16.43 8.02
C GLY A 48 9.07 -17.21 7.02
N VAL A 49 8.82 -18.49 7.33
CA VAL A 49 8.21 -19.42 6.37
C VAL A 49 6.67 -19.32 6.34
N ARG A 50 6.03 -18.76 7.38
CA ARG A 50 4.58 -18.97 7.62
C ARG A 50 3.76 -17.75 8.06
N LEU A 51 4.37 -16.62 8.42
CA LEU A 51 3.67 -15.42 8.85
C LEU A 51 3.63 -14.37 7.73
N GLN A 52 2.45 -13.82 7.45
CA GLN A 52 2.27 -12.72 6.51
C GLN A 52 1.76 -11.50 7.26
N VAL A 53 2.42 -10.36 7.08
CA VAL A 53 1.90 -9.05 7.51
C VAL A 53 1.34 -8.37 6.28
N ARG A 54 0.04 -8.05 6.31
CA ARG A 54 -0.62 -7.28 5.27
C ARG A 54 -0.54 -5.80 5.60
N HIS A 55 -0.19 -5.03 4.59
CA HIS A 55 -0.09 -3.59 4.66
C HIS A 55 -1.08 -2.95 3.73
N LEU A 56 -1.83 -1.97 4.21
CA LEU A 56 -2.64 -1.11 3.36
C LEU A 56 -1.76 -0.04 2.72
N THR A 57 -1.92 0.12 1.41
CA THR A 57 -1.26 1.17 0.64
C THR A 57 -2.21 1.70 -0.43
N VAL A 58 -1.97 2.93 -0.85
CA VAL A 58 -2.62 3.55 -2.00
C VAL A 58 -1.55 3.80 -3.05
N CYS A 59 -1.77 3.25 -4.24
CA CYS A 59 -0.86 3.30 -5.37
C CYS A 59 -1.45 4.18 -6.47
N LEU A 60 -0.61 4.91 -7.19
CA LEU A 60 -1.01 5.70 -8.36
C LEU A 60 -0.11 5.36 -9.53
N LEU A 61 -0.70 5.15 -10.71
CA LEU A 61 0.03 4.95 -11.95
C LEU A 61 -0.63 5.74 -13.09
N HIS A 62 0.16 6.48 -13.84
CA HIS A 62 -0.33 7.19 -15.02
C HIS A 62 -0.55 6.25 -16.19
N LYS A 63 -1.62 6.50 -16.95
CA LYS A 63 -1.94 5.74 -18.15
C LYS A 63 -0.82 5.89 -19.20
N GLY A 64 -0.43 4.79 -19.82
CA GLY A 64 0.66 4.76 -20.81
C GLY A 64 2.06 4.54 -20.22
N ILE A 65 2.20 4.50 -18.89
CA ILE A 65 3.43 4.05 -18.25
C ILE A 65 3.47 2.52 -18.25
N VAL A 66 4.49 1.95 -18.89
CA VAL A 66 4.77 0.50 -18.93
C VAL A 66 6.18 0.26 -18.41
N PRO A 67 6.33 -0.21 -17.15
CA PRO A 67 7.64 -0.22 -16.50
C PRO A 67 8.49 -1.46 -16.78
N PHE A 68 7.90 -2.66 -16.80
CA PHE A 68 8.63 -3.92 -16.79
C PHE A 68 7.94 -5.03 -17.61
N ASP A 69 7.62 -4.75 -18.88
CA ASP A 69 6.95 -5.65 -19.85
C ASP A 69 5.57 -6.22 -19.44
N GLU A 70 5.10 -5.89 -18.24
CA GLU A 70 3.75 -6.15 -17.77
C GLU A 70 2.82 -4.97 -18.13
N ASP A 71 1.62 -5.26 -18.61
CA ASP A 71 0.58 -4.24 -18.84
C ASP A 71 -0.16 -3.92 -17.54
N PRO A 72 0.19 -2.81 -16.86
CA PRO A 72 -0.33 -2.52 -15.54
C PRO A 72 -1.82 -2.17 -15.55
N TRP A 73 -2.38 -1.84 -16.72
CA TRP A 73 -3.79 -1.51 -16.83
C TRP A 73 -4.67 -2.76 -16.66
N ASN A 74 -4.16 -3.91 -17.05
CA ASN A 74 -4.83 -5.20 -16.90
C ASN A 74 -4.43 -5.94 -15.60
N CYS A 75 -3.45 -5.43 -14.85
CA CYS A 75 -3.05 -6.02 -13.57
C CYS A 75 -4.07 -5.75 -12.44
N SER A 76 -4.32 -6.78 -11.64
CA SER A 76 -5.13 -6.70 -10.42
C SER A 76 -4.39 -6.07 -9.24
N GLU A 77 -3.07 -5.97 -9.29
CA GLU A 77 -2.24 -5.35 -8.26
C GLU A 77 -1.12 -4.59 -8.98
N ILE A 78 -0.87 -3.35 -8.60
CA ILE A 78 0.10 -2.44 -9.21
C ILE A 78 1.12 -1.90 -8.20
N ALA A 79 1.06 -2.25 -6.91
CA ALA A 79 2.01 -1.75 -5.91
C ALA A 79 3.48 -2.07 -6.22
N HIS A 80 3.74 -3.13 -6.99
CA HIS A 80 5.07 -3.50 -7.48
C HIS A 80 5.40 -2.88 -8.86
N LEU A 81 4.40 -2.29 -9.53
CA LEU A 81 4.45 -1.69 -10.87
C LEU A 81 4.26 -0.17 -10.82
N THR A 82 4.49 0.48 -9.67
CA THR A 82 4.52 1.94 -9.59
C THR A 82 5.53 2.41 -8.55
N PRO A 83 6.21 3.55 -8.77
CA PRO A 83 7.03 4.18 -7.74
C PRO A 83 6.18 4.97 -6.73
N PHE A 84 4.93 5.30 -7.05
CA PHE A 84 4.11 6.20 -6.25
C PHE A 84 3.12 5.43 -5.38
N CYS A 85 3.51 5.28 -4.11
CA CYS A 85 2.66 4.75 -3.06
C CYS A 85 2.56 5.75 -1.91
N ILE A 86 1.43 5.73 -1.21
CA ILE A 86 1.22 6.53 -0.01
C ILE A 86 0.44 5.73 1.03
N SER A 87 0.89 5.83 2.28
CA SER A 87 0.17 5.27 3.42
C SER A 87 -1.13 6.05 3.63
N PRO A 88 -2.28 5.39 3.82
CA PRO A 88 -3.55 6.06 4.12
C PRO A 88 -3.49 7.04 5.31
N ASN A 89 -2.63 6.75 6.30
CA ASN A 89 -2.42 7.63 7.45
C ASN A 89 -1.75 8.96 7.13
N ILE A 90 -1.12 9.07 5.96
CA ILE A 90 -0.41 10.27 5.51
C ILE A 90 -1.30 11.14 4.64
N LEU A 91 -2.27 10.58 3.91
CA LEU A 91 -3.17 11.33 3.01
C LEU A 91 -3.77 12.58 3.67
N SER A 92 -4.41 12.42 4.83
CA SER A 92 -5.02 13.56 5.56
C SER A 92 -3.99 14.59 6.01
N LYS A 93 -2.81 14.14 6.48
CA LYS A 93 -1.72 15.03 6.92
C LYS A 93 -1.14 15.81 5.73
N PHE A 94 -1.00 15.15 4.58
CA PHE A 94 -0.47 15.76 3.37
C PHE A 94 -1.44 16.81 2.83
N LYS A 95 -2.75 16.52 2.81
CA LYS A 95 -3.75 17.52 2.46
C LYS A 95 -3.74 18.73 3.41
N LYS A 96 -3.73 18.49 4.73
CA LYS A 96 -3.74 19.53 5.77
C LYS A 96 -2.47 20.38 5.77
N SER A 97 -1.33 19.81 5.34
CA SER A 97 -0.07 20.56 5.22
C SER A 97 -0.01 21.44 3.98
N LEU A 98 -1.04 21.41 3.12
CA LEU A 98 -1.04 21.98 1.77
C LEU A 98 0.00 21.32 0.86
N PHE A 99 0.10 19.99 0.94
CA PHE A 99 0.93 19.17 0.07
C PHE A 99 2.43 19.47 0.20
N LYS A 100 2.92 19.67 1.43
CA LYS A 100 4.35 19.91 1.68
C LYS A 100 5.16 18.62 1.64
N ASP A 101 6.27 18.60 0.92
CA ASP A 101 7.16 17.42 0.74
C ASP A 101 7.69 16.87 2.07
N LYS A 102 7.84 17.73 3.08
CA LYS A 102 8.20 17.31 4.45
C LYS A 102 7.22 16.30 5.07
N VAL A 103 5.99 16.22 4.56
CA VAL A 103 4.95 15.28 5.02
C VAL A 103 4.92 14.01 4.18
N TRP A 104 5.07 14.14 2.87
CA TRP A 104 5.19 13.03 1.94
C TRP A 104 5.97 13.48 0.71
N HIS A 105 6.89 12.64 0.26
CA HIS A 105 7.61 12.76 -1.01
C HIS A 105 7.93 11.35 -1.51
N PHE A 106 8.41 11.24 -2.75
CA PHE A 106 8.94 9.98 -3.26
C PHE A 106 10.09 9.48 -2.38
N LEU A 107 10.10 8.17 -2.09
CA LEU A 107 11.17 7.49 -1.39
C LEU A 107 11.61 6.29 -2.23
N GLU A 108 12.91 6.24 -2.50
CA GLU A 108 13.54 5.16 -3.23
C GLU A 108 13.28 3.78 -2.59
N PHE A 109 13.36 2.72 -3.40
CA PHE A 109 13.07 1.34 -2.98
C PHE A 109 13.87 0.87 -1.76
N ASP A 110 15.15 1.24 -1.69
CA ASP A 110 16.05 0.83 -0.60
C ASP A 110 15.98 1.76 0.62
N ASN A 111 15.10 2.77 0.61
CA ASN A 111 14.98 3.70 1.72
C ASN A 111 14.31 3.02 2.93
N PRO A 112 14.99 2.92 4.09
CA PRO A 112 14.44 2.24 5.27
C PRO A 112 13.19 2.91 5.85
N LYS A 113 12.95 4.20 5.53
CA LYS A 113 11.75 4.93 5.96
C LYS A 113 10.53 4.63 5.08
N LYS A 114 10.71 4.01 3.90
CA LYS A 114 9.66 3.73 2.92
C LYS A 114 8.48 2.99 3.54
N SER A 115 8.75 2.00 4.40
CA SER A 115 7.71 1.20 5.07
C SER A 115 6.62 2.09 5.70
N LYS A 116 6.99 3.06 6.55
CA LYS A 116 6.02 3.91 7.24
C LYS A 116 5.35 4.95 6.33
N PHE A 117 6.03 5.35 5.26
CA PHE A 117 5.52 6.35 4.32
C PHE A 117 4.52 5.78 3.34
N TYR A 118 4.73 4.53 2.90
CA TYR A 118 3.96 3.93 1.82
C TYR A 118 2.96 2.91 2.33
N PHE A 119 3.23 2.31 3.50
CA PHE A 119 2.50 1.16 3.99
C PHE A 119 1.96 1.42 5.40
N LYS A 120 0.72 1.01 5.65
CA LYS A 120 0.14 0.93 7.00
C LYS A 120 -0.14 -0.53 7.29
N PRO A 121 0.54 -1.17 8.24
CA PRO A 121 0.17 -2.53 8.60
C PRO A 121 -1.26 -2.59 9.15
N ILE A 122 -2.05 -3.54 8.66
CA ILE A 122 -3.48 -3.71 8.97
C ILE A 122 -3.85 -5.13 9.40
N TYR A 123 -2.95 -6.11 9.18
CA TYR A 123 -3.20 -7.49 9.58
C TYR A 123 -1.89 -8.26 9.66
N TYR A 124 -1.83 -9.25 10.54
CA TYR A 124 -0.81 -10.30 10.53
C TYR A 124 -1.50 -11.65 10.68
N GLY A 125 -1.05 -12.64 9.92
CA GLY A 125 -1.52 -14.02 10.00
C GLY A 125 -1.05 -14.86 8.83
N GLY A 126 -1.46 -16.12 8.76
CA GLY A 126 -0.92 -17.07 7.78
C GLY A 126 -1.45 -18.48 8.02
N SER A 127 -0.98 -19.45 7.24
CA SER A 127 -1.35 -20.87 7.38
C SER A 127 -0.72 -21.44 8.65
N GLU A 128 -1.27 -21.07 9.82
CA GLU A 128 -1.22 -21.81 11.09
C GLU A 128 -1.76 -20.95 12.26
N LYS A 129 -3.09 -20.89 12.41
CA LYS A 129 -3.66 -20.92 13.78
C LYS A 129 -3.29 -22.24 14.51
N GLN A 130 -2.75 -23.23 13.79
CA GLN A 130 -2.38 -24.57 14.29
C GLN A 130 -0.97 -24.67 14.93
N ILE A 131 -0.03 -23.73 14.74
CA ILE A 131 1.21 -23.70 15.57
C ILE A 131 0.85 -23.39 17.03
N LEU A 132 -0.20 -22.60 17.24
CA LEU A 132 -0.71 -22.39 18.57
C LEU A 132 -1.25 -23.75 19.10
N ASP A 133 -1.96 -24.54 18.32
CA ASP A 133 -2.53 -25.83 18.79
C ASP A 133 -1.59 -27.05 18.88
N SER A 134 -0.28 -26.92 18.61
CA SER A 134 0.64 -28.04 18.79
C SER A 134 1.04 -28.22 20.26
N LYS A 135 0.61 -29.34 20.84
CA LYS A 135 1.00 -29.88 22.16
C LYS A 135 2.51 -30.19 22.25
N VAL A 136 3.38 -29.20 22.37
CA VAL A 136 4.72 -29.35 22.94
C VAL A 136 5.05 -28.02 23.63
N LEU A 137 5.67 -28.09 24.81
CA LEU A 137 6.07 -26.96 25.66
C LEU A 137 6.62 -25.76 24.84
N ASN A 138 6.20 -24.55 25.25
CA ASN A 138 6.55 -23.21 24.72
C ASN A 138 5.55 -22.46 23.80
N ARG A 139 4.25 -22.84 23.76
CA ARG A 139 3.20 -22.05 23.07
C ARG A 139 3.17 -20.57 23.50
N LEU A 140 3.25 -20.29 24.81
CA LEU A 140 3.21 -18.93 25.36
C LEU A 140 4.51 -18.14 25.13
N GLU A 141 5.67 -18.81 25.17
CA GLU A 141 6.96 -18.16 24.89
C GLU A 141 7.08 -17.80 23.41
N ASN A 142 6.69 -18.72 22.51
CA ASN A 142 6.67 -18.50 21.07
C ASN A 142 5.65 -17.41 20.68
N GLU A 143 4.48 -17.38 21.31
CA GLU A 143 3.48 -16.34 21.07
C GLU A 143 3.98 -14.97 21.56
N LYS A 144 4.56 -14.90 22.77
CA LYS A 144 5.11 -13.65 23.30
C LYS A 144 6.30 -13.13 22.48
N GLU A 145 7.18 -14.01 22.02
CA GLU A 145 8.31 -13.66 21.16
C GLU A 145 7.85 -13.20 19.77
N LEU A 146 6.83 -13.85 19.22
CA LEU A 146 6.21 -13.44 17.96
C LEU A 146 5.54 -12.06 18.08
N LEU A 147 4.78 -11.83 19.16
CA LEU A 147 4.15 -10.55 19.45
C LEU A 147 5.19 -9.44 19.67
N ASN A 148 6.30 -9.76 20.36
CA ASN A 148 7.41 -8.83 20.53
C ASN A 148 8.09 -8.52 19.20
N THR A 149 8.27 -9.51 18.32
CA THR A 149 8.82 -9.33 16.97
C THR A 149 7.92 -8.47 16.08
N LEU A 150 6.61 -8.74 16.09
CA LEU A 150 5.62 -7.94 15.36
C LEU A 150 5.58 -6.49 15.85
N LYS A 151 5.63 -6.30 17.16
CA LYS A 151 5.66 -4.97 17.77
C LYS A 151 6.98 -4.24 17.52
N SER A 152 8.12 -4.93 17.56
CA SER A 152 9.43 -4.31 17.38
C SER A 152 9.71 -3.95 15.91
N LEU A 153 9.39 -4.85 14.98
CA LEU A 153 9.68 -4.66 13.55
C LEU A 153 8.62 -3.80 12.86
N TYR A 154 7.34 -4.00 13.17
CA TYR A 154 6.25 -3.39 12.43
C TYR A 154 5.41 -2.41 13.26
N GLY A 155 5.63 -2.34 14.58
CA GLY A 155 4.82 -1.51 15.48
C GLY A 155 3.38 -1.99 15.63
N ILE A 156 3.12 -3.27 15.35
CA ILE A 156 1.77 -3.84 15.35
C ILE A 156 1.54 -4.60 16.65
N ASN A 157 0.39 -4.36 17.28
CA ASN A 157 -0.11 -5.23 18.35
C ASN A 157 -1.00 -6.33 17.75
N TYR A 158 -1.21 -7.41 18.51
CA TYR A 158 -2.24 -8.36 18.16
C TYR A 158 -3.59 -7.63 18.03
N ILE A 159 -4.31 -7.80 16.93
CA ILE A 159 -5.66 -7.27 16.73
C ILE A 159 -6.62 -8.40 16.37
N SER A 160 -7.83 -8.32 16.92
CA SER A 160 -8.96 -9.18 16.59
C SER A 160 -9.50 -8.91 15.17
N GLU A 161 -10.35 -9.80 14.68
CA GLU A 161 -11.03 -9.62 13.38
C GLU A 161 -11.94 -8.39 13.37
N SER A 162 -12.65 -8.13 14.47
CA SER A 162 -13.47 -6.92 14.64
C SER A 162 -12.63 -5.65 14.64
N GLU A 163 -11.46 -5.66 15.29
CA GLU A 163 -10.54 -4.51 15.27
C GLU A 163 -9.93 -4.30 13.87
N CYS A 164 -9.58 -5.38 13.17
CA CYS A 164 -9.11 -5.30 11.78
C CYS A 164 -10.17 -4.73 10.84
N TYR A 165 -11.42 -5.20 10.95
CA TYR A 165 -12.55 -4.67 10.19
C TYR A 165 -12.76 -3.17 10.47
N HIS A 166 -12.79 -2.78 11.74
CA HIS A 166 -12.95 -1.38 12.14
C HIS A 166 -11.78 -0.50 11.67
N GLU A 167 -10.53 -0.97 11.78
CA GLU A 167 -9.37 -0.23 11.26
C GLU A 167 -9.48 -0.06 9.74
N LEU A 168 -9.92 -1.09 9.01
CA LEU A 168 -10.11 -1.03 7.56
C LEU A 168 -11.20 -0.03 7.16
N GLU A 169 -12.34 0.00 7.86
CA GLU A 169 -13.39 0.99 7.62
C GLU A 169 -12.86 2.42 7.82
N LEU A 170 -12.21 2.67 8.95
CA LEU A 170 -11.62 3.98 9.24
C LEU A 170 -10.55 4.39 8.21
N MET A 171 -9.76 3.44 7.70
CA MET A 171 -8.81 3.72 6.63
C MET A 171 -9.53 3.97 5.30
N SER A 172 -10.58 3.22 5.00
CA SER A 172 -11.38 3.38 3.79
C SER A 172 -11.99 4.77 3.71
N GLU A 173 -12.59 5.25 4.81
CA GLU A 173 -13.13 6.60 4.90
C GLU A 173 -12.06 7.66 4.65
N LYS A 174 -10.86 7.51 5.25
CA LYS A 174 -9.74 8.42 5.00
C LYS A 174 -9.28 8.38 3.56
N ILE A 175 -9.20 7.20 2.95
CA ILE A 175 -8.83 7.08 1.54
C ILE A 175 -9.90 7.80 0.71
N ALA A 176 -11.17 7.51 0.94
CA ALA A 176 -12.26 8.13 0.20
C ALA A 176 -12.23 9.66 0.31
N GLU A 177 -12.02 10.20 1.51
CA GLU A 177 -11.99 11.63 1.74
C GLU A 177 -10.77 12.32 1.07
N TYR A 178 -9.60 11.68 1.05
CA TYR A 178 -8.34 12.37 0.75
C TYR A 178 -7.61 11.93 -0.53
N VAL A 179 -7.91 10.74 -1.08
CA VAL A 179 -7.10 10.13 -2.14
C VAL A 179 -7.08 10.94 -3.43
N LEU A 180 -8.23 11.49 -3.85
CA LEU A 180 -8.33 12.28 -5.08
C LEU A 180 -7.54 13.58 -5.00
N TYR A 181 -7.41 14.18 -3.81
CA TYR A 181 -6.58 15.36 -3.63
C TYR A 181 -5.09 15.06 -3.86
N TRP A 182 -4.62 13.90 -3.39
CA TRP A 182 -3.26 13.46 -3.64
C TRP A 182 -3.07 13.13 -5.12
N ALA A 183 -3.97 12.32 -5.70
CA ALA A 183 -3.88 11.91 -7.10
C ALA A 183 -3.89 13.09 -8.08
N ASN A 184 -4.75 14.09 -7.86
CA ASN A 184 -4.83 15.28 -8.71
C ASN A 184 -3.58 16.18 -8.61
N ARG A 185 -2.78 16.06 -7.54
CA ARG A 185 -1.51 16.77 -7.41
C ARG A 185 -0.38 16.04 -8.12
N MET A 186 -0.44 14.71 -8.13
CA MET A 186 0.48 13.83 -8.85
C MET A 186 0.20 13.86 -10.35
N SER A 187 0.37 15.02 -11.00
CA SER A 187 0.42 15.12 -12.46
C SER A 187 1.68 14.44 -13.02
N LEU A 188 1.75 14.22 -14.33
CA LEU A 188 2.97 13.70 -14.98
C LEU A 188 4.21 14.55 -14.63
N MET A 189 4.09 15.88 -14.67
CA MET A 189 5.17 16.79 -14.31
C MET A 189 5.56 16.65 -12.84
N GLU A 190 4.58 16.59 -11.94
CA GLU A 190 4.86 16.40 -10.51
C GLU A 190 5.53 15.06 -10.23
N SER A 191 5.09 13.99 -10.90
CA SER A 191 5.73 12.68 -10.84
C SER A 191 7.20 12.75 -11.28
N ILE A 192 7.50 13.49 -12.35
CA ILE A 192 8.89 13.72 -12.79
C ILE A 192 9.66 14.47 -11.71
N ASN A 193 9.13 15.58 -11.19
CA ASN A 193 9.77 16.39 -10.14
C ASN A 193 10.09 15.55 -8.90
N GLN A 194 9.14 14.75 -8.41
CA GLN A 194 9.32 13.88 -7.24
C GLN A 194 10.44 12.85 -7.47
N LEU A 195 10.52 12.26 -8.66
CA LEU A 195 11.59 11.31 -9.01
C LEU A 195 12.94 12.00 -9.14
N GLU A 196 13.00 13.20 -9.73
CA GLU A 196 14.22 13.99 -9.91
C GLU A 196 14.77 14.52 -8.58
N GLU A 197 13.92 15.09 -7.73
CA GLU A 197 14.32 15.71 -6.47
C GLU A 197 14.67 14.67 -5.40
N PHE A 198 13.89 13.59 -5.29
CA PHE A 198 14.01 12.66 -4.17
C PHE A 198 14.51 11.26 -4.54
N GLY A 199 14.59 10.93 -5.83
CA GLY A 199 14.77 9.55 -6.24
C GLY A 199 16.20 9.04 -6.38
N GLY A 200 17.20 9.92 -6.29
CA GLY A 200 18.60 9.54 -6.46
C GLY A 200 18.90 8.95 -7.85
N ASP A 201 20.01 8.20 -7.95
CA ASP A 201 20.58 7.73 -9.22
C ASP A 201 20.52 6.20 -9.40
N SER A 202 19.65 5.48 -8.68
CA SER A 202 19.52 4.04 -8.93
C SER A 202 18.96 3.74 -10.32
N TRP A 203 19.33 2.57 -10.84
CA TRP A 203 18.82 2.06 -12.12
C TRP A 203 17.29 2.02 -12.16
N ILE A 204 16.64 1.63 -11.05
CA ILE A 204 15.18 1.55 -10.96
C ILE A 204 14.56 2.95 -11.04
N THR A 205 15.04 3.91 -10.23
CA THR A 205 14.53 5.28 -10.29
C THR A 205 14.76 5.88 -11.69
N ASN A 206 15.93 5.68 -12.29
CA ASN A 206 16.23 6.19 -13.62
C ASN A 206 15.30 5.60 -14.69
N THR A 207 14.99 4.31 -14.61
CA THR A 207 13.98 3.68 -15.48
C THR A 207 12.63 4.40 -15.34
N TRP A 208 12.18 4.69 -14.12
CA TRP A 208 10.94 5.44 -13.90
C TRP A 208 11.00 6.86 -14.47
N LYS A 209 12.09 7.60 -14.20
CA LYS A 209 12.30 8.95 -14.75
C LYS A 209 12.17 8.95 -16.28
N GLU A 210 12.82 8.01 -16.96
CA GLU A 210 12.77 7.89 -18.42
C GLU A 210 11.37 7.61 -18.94
N LYS A 211 10.64 6.67 -18.33
CA LYS A 211 9.26 6.34 -18.75
C LYS A 211 8.33 7.53 -18.59
N TYR A 212 8.40 8.22 -17.46
CA TYR A 212 7.58 9.39 -17.17
C TYR A 212 7.90 10.56 -18.11
N LYS A 213 9.18 10.87 -18.35
CA LYS A 213 9.59 11.90 -19.32
C LYS A 213 9.15 11.56 -20.75
N THR A 214 9.28 10.30 -21.15
CA THR A 214 8.86 9.83 -22.47
C THR A 214 7.36 10.01 -22.67
N LEU A 215 6.55 9.69 -21.66
CA LEU A 215 5.11 9.89 -21.70
C LEU A 215 4.75 11.39 -21.73
N TYR A 216 5.39 12.20 -20.88
CA TYR A 216 5.17 13.65 -20.84
C TYR A 216 5.42 14.30 -22.21
N ASN A 217 6.49 13.91 -22.91
CA ASN A 217 6.81 14.46 -24.24
C ASN A 217 5.84 14.03 -25.36
N LYS A 218 4.97 13.03 -25.11
CA LYS A 218 3.96 12.56 -26.07
C LYS A 218 2.59 13.20 -25.88
N THR A 219 2.39 13.94 -24.79
CA THR A 219 1.11 14.53 -24.37
C THR A 219 1.13 16.04 -24.62
#